data_AF-A0A7C4AKQ9-F1
#
_entry.id   AF-A0A7C4AKQ9-F1
#
_cell.length_a   1.000
_cell.length_b   1.000
_cell.length_c   1.000
_cell.angle_alpha   90.00
_cell.angle_beta   90.00
_cell.angle_gamma   90.00
#
_symmetry.space_group_name_H-M   'P 1'
#
loop_
_entity.id
_entity.type
_entity.pdbx_description
1 polymer ?
#
loop_
_entity_poly.entity_id
_entity_poly.type
_entity_poly.pdbx_seq_one_letter_code
_entity_poly.pdbx_strand_id
1 'polypeptide(L)'
;MNWVFCALDVKFRTQKEFWGVTAQEFKNNATLTTIDGPSGENITLATITSDNEDVAKFARMSDCDVIVLGSSRGLVQIFRKGTSKIDLTSVMRTLRIEERRANNLPDPEPPDWTALSAEGRVEGAEVWHFFISQNGNGSAQSILNGSLSAPNATPTKLGLTRVSELVQITLGRGFEPTRANRCIAKVCSHSTGNPCPWFAWGLERCRAIHHK
;
A
#
# COMPACT_ATOMS: atom_id res chain seq x y z
N MET A 1 -32.42 9.70 36.40
CA MET A 1 -31.47 8.57 36.23
C MET A 1 -30.71 8.80 34.94
N ASN A 2 -29.43 9.19 35.03
CA ASN A 2 -28.73 9.93 33.97
C ASN A 2 -27.90 9.00 33.05
N TRP A 3 -28.56 7.97 32.51
CA TRP A 3 -27.94 6.95 31.66
C TRP A 3 -27.24 7.55 30.43
N VAL A 4 -27.77 8.68 29.91
CA VAL A 4 -27.17 9.43 28.79
C VAL A 4 -25.79 9.98 29.16
N PHE A 5 -25.64 10.53 30.39
CA PHE A 5 -24.35 11.08 30.83
C PHE A 5 -23.36 9.97 31.19
N CYS A 6 -23.81 8.84 31.76
CA CYS A 6 -22.94 7.67 31.90
C CYS A 6 -22.47 7.12 30.55
N ALA A 7 -23.35 7.06 29.54
CA ALA A 7 -22.98 6.62 28.19
C ALA A 7 -21.99 7.59 27.51
N LEU A 8 -22.19 8.90 27.70
CA LEU A 8 -21.27 9.93 27.22
C LEU A 8 -19.91 9.85 27.94
N ASP A 9 -19.89 9.72 29.27
CA ASP A 9 -18.66 9.62 30.05
C ASP A 9 -17.85 8.36 29.70
N VAL A 10 -18.53 7.23 29.47
CA VAL A 10 -17.88 6.02 28.96
C VAL A 10 -17.29 6.28 27.58
N LYS A 11 -18.04 6.87 26.64
CA LYS A 11 -17.51 7.22 25.30
C LYS A 11 -16.34 8.21 25.38
N PHE A 12 -16.38 9.18 26.29
CA PHE A 12 -15.29 10.15 26.49
C PHE A 12 -14.05 9.49 27.10
N ARG A 13 -14.20 8.60 28.07
CA ARG A 13 -13.07 7.82 28.62
C ARG A 13 -12.47 6.89 27.57
N THR A 14 -13.31 6.17 26.83
CA THR A 14 -12.85 5.31 25.73
C THR A 14 -12.15 6.13 24.64
N GLN A 15 -12.64 7.33 24.30
CA GLN A 15 -11.91 8.24 23.41
C GLN A 15 -10.58 8.66 24.02
N LYS A 16 -10.53 9.09 25.28
CA LYS A 16 -9.29 9.58 25.90
C LYS A 16 -8.24 8.48 26.04
N GLU A 17 -8.65 7.26 26.36
CA GLU A 17 -7.79 6.06 26.41
C GLU A 17 -7.34 5.64 25.00
N PHE A 18 -8.25 5.67 24.01
CA PHE A 18 -7.94 5.49 22.59
C PHE A 18 -6.90 6.52 22.12
N TRP A 19 -7.06 7.80 22.44
CA TRP A 19 -6.10 8.84 22.04
C TRP A 19 -4.80 8.77 22.83
N GLY A 20 -4.80 8.30 24.08
CA GLY A 20 -3.61 8.22 24.91
C GLY A 20 -2.72 7.03 24.55
N VAL A 21 -3.27 5.82 24.61
CA VAL A 21 -2.50 4.58 24.45
C VAL A 21 -2.22 4.30 22.98
N THR A 22 -3.24 4.40 22.12
CA THR A 22 -3.10 4.09 20.69
C THR A 22 -2.23 5.11 19.96
N ALA A 23 -2.33 6.40 20.30
CA ALA A 23 -1.45 7.40 19.70
C ALA A 23 0.00 7.21 20.14
N GLN A 24 0.24 6.79 21.39
CA GLN A 24 1.57 6.52 21.89
C GLN A 24 2.15 5.27 21.20
N GLU A 25 1.36 4.21 21.05
CA GLU A 25 1.75 3.00 20.30
C GLU A 25 2.09 3.35 18.85
N PHE A 26 1.27 4.17 18.19
CA PHE A 26 1.56 4.66 16.86
C PHE A 26 2.87 5.43 16.82
N LYS A 27 3.09 6.40 17.73
CA LYS A 27 4.33 7.18 17.76
C LYS A 27 5.58 6.35 18.04
N ASN A 28 5.46 5.32 18.88
CA ASN A 28 6.58 4.47 19.26
C ASN A 28 6.96 3.47 18.16
N ASN A 29 5.97 2.97 17.41
CA ASN A 29 6.15 1.86 16.48
C ASN A 29 6.08 2.25 15.01
N ALA A 30 5.56 3.44 14.68
CA ALA A 30 5.48 3.90 13.30
C ALA A 30 6.85 4.41 12.82
N THR A 31 7.31 3.83 11.71
CA THR A 31 8.40 4.39 10.92
C THR A 31 7.81 5.31 9.86
N LEU A 32 8.14 6.59 9.93
CA LEU A 32 7.73 7.58 8.95
C LEU A 32 8.82 7.72 7.87
N THR A 33 8.41 7.71 6.61
CA THR A 33 9.30 7.88 5.47
C THR A 33 8.68 8.86 4.49
N THR A 34 9.50 9.77 3.97
CA THR A 34 9.08 10.71 2.92
C THR A 34 9.47 10.13 1.57
N ILE A 35 8.50 9.97 0.67
CA ILE A 35 8.70 9.56 -0.70
C ILE A 35 8.64 10.80 -1.59
N ASP A 36 9.61 10.90 -2.49
CA ASP A 36 9.65 11.91 -3.54
C ASP A 36 8.72 11.49 -4.69
N GLY A 37 7.52 12.06 -4.69
CA GLY A 37 6.41 11.68 -5.55
C GLY A 37 6.64 12.01 -7.03
N PRO A 38 5.79 11.48 -7.92
CA PRO A 38 6.03 11.56 -9.37
C PRO A 38 5.97 12.99 -9.91
N SER A 39 5.26 13.91 -9.25
CA SER A 39 5.13 15.31 -9.64
C SER A 39 6.02 16.25 -8.79
N GLY A 40 6.94 15.68 -8.00
CA GLY A 40 7.82 16.42 -7.08
C GLY A 40 7.17 16.78 -5.74
N GLU A 41 5.98 16.29 -5.46
CA GLU A 41 5.32 16.37 -4.17
C GLU A 41 5.94 15.39 -3.17
N ASN A 42 5.97 15.76 -1.89
CA ASN A 42 6.37 14.84 -0.83
C ASN A 42 5.17 14.02 -0.39
N ILE A 43 5.29 12.70 -0.49
CA ILE A 43 4.30 11.73 -0.01
C ILE A 43 4.78 11.20 1.34
N THR A 44 3.93 11.29 2.36
CA THR A 44 4.23 10.78 3.70
C THR A 44 3.74 9.34 3.85
N LEU A 45 4.67 8.41 4.05
CA LEU A 45 4.39 6.99 4.29
C LEU A 45 4.63 6.66 5.76
N ALA A 46 3.63 6.09 6.43
CA ALA A 46 3.80 5.45 7.73
C ALA A 46 3.83 3.93 7.58
N THR A 47 4.84 3.27 8.13
CA THR A 47 4.89 1.81 8.27
C THR A 47 4.81 1.46 9.73
N ILE A 48 3.87 0.62 10.13
CA ILE A 48 3.65 0.24 11.54
C ILE A 48 3.37 -1.25 11.67
N THR A 49 3.87 -1.86 12.75
CA THR A 49 3.47 -3.20 13.16
C THR A 49 2.63 -3.08 14.42
N SER A 50 1.40 -3.59 14.39
CA SER A 50 0.52 -3.64 15.56
C SER A 50 -0.59 -4.66 15.34
N ASP A 51 -0.94 -5.39 16.40
CA ASP A 51 -2.13 -6.24 16.45
C ASP A 51 -3.35 -5.51 17.03
N ASN A 52 -3.17 -4.26 17.45
CA ASN A 52 -4.22 -3.44 18.02
C ASN A 52 -5.05 -2.78 16.91
N GLU A 53 -6.30 -3.19 16.78
CA GLU A 53 -7.24 -2.70 15.76
C GLU A 53 -7.46 -1.17 15.82
N ASP A 54 -7.33 -0.59 17.02
CA ASP A 54 -7.50 0.83 17.22
C ASP A 54 -6.34 1.63 16.62
N VAL A 55 -5.14 1.03 16.50
CA VAL A 55 -4.01 1.64 15.79
C VAL A 55 -4.33 1.83 14.32
N ALA A 56 -5.03 0.89 13.69
CA ALA A 56 -5.46 1.03 12.30
C ALA A 56 -6.46 2.19 12.10
N LYS A 57 -7.34 2.43 13.09
CA LYS A 57 -8.28 3.55 13.08
C LYS A 57 -7.54 4.88 13.29
N PHE A 58 -6.68 4.93 14.30
CA PHE A 58 -5.88 6.10 14.62
C PHE A 58 -4.95 6.48 13.46
N ALA A 59 -4.25 5.51 12.88
CA ALA A 59 -3.35 5.73 11.75
C ALA A 59 -4.10 6.38 10.58
N ARG A 60 -5.31 5.92 10.25
CA ARG A 60 -6.13 6.53 9.18
C ARG A 60 -6.57 7.97 9.45
N MET A 61 -6.55 8.39 10.72
CA MET A 61 -6.79 9.78 11.14
C MET A 61 -5.50 10.61 11.22
N SER A 62 -4.34 9.98 11.08
CA SER A 62 -3.05 10.66 11.05
C SER A 62 -2.90 11.52 9.79
N ASP A 63 -1.89 12.40 9.79
CA ASP A 63 -1.65 13.28 8.66
C ASP A 63 -0.98 12.58 7.46
N CYS A 64 -0.59 11.30 7.62
CA CYS A 64 0.12 10.53 6.60
C CYS A 64 -0.73 10.25 5.35
N ASP A 65 -0.13 10.37 4.17
CA ASP A 65 -0.79 10.12 2.89
C ASP A 65 -1.08 8.64 2.65
N VAL A 66 -0.13 7.78 3.03
CA VAL A 66 -0.21 6.32 2.89
C VAL A 66 0.24 5.67 4.18
N ILE A 67 -0.46 4.62 4.58
CA ILE A 67 -0.17 3.84 5.79
C ILE A 67 -0.06 2.38 5.39
N VAL A 68 1.00 1.71 5.81
CA VAL A 68 1.21 0.27 5.69
C VAL A 68 1.24 -0.30 7.11
N LEU A 69 0.20 -1.07 7.44
CA LEU A 69 0.03 -1.72 8.75
C LEU A 69 0.27 -3.22 8.61
N GLY A 70 1.25 -3.75 9.33
CA GLY A 70 1.46 -5.18 9.49
C GLY A 70 0.96 -5.68 10.85
N SER A 71 0.57 -6.95 10.89
CA SER A 71 0.25 -7.68 12.12
C SER A 71 1.33 -8.73 12.42
N SER A 72 1.37 -9.24 13.66
CA SER A 72 2.23 -10.36 14.03
C SER A 72 1.90 -11.65 13.27
N ARG A 73 0.69 -11.76 12.72
CA ARG A 73 0.24 -12.88 11.87
C ARG A 73 0.75 -12.80 10.43
N GLY A 74 1.49 -11.76 10.06
CA GLY A 74 1.98 -11.54 8.70
C GLY A 74 0.91 -11.01 7.74
N LEU A 75 -0.26 -10.61 8.25
CA LEU A 75 -1.28 -9.90 7.45
C LEU A 75 -0.87 -8.43 7.31
N VAL A 76 -1.11 -7.86 6.12
CA VAL A 76 -0.73 -6.48 5.81
C VAL A 76 -1.90 -5.70 5.21
N GLN A 77 -2.06 -4.46 5.63
CA GLN A 77 -3.09 -3.55 5.14
C GLN A 77 -2.45 -2.24 4.71
N ILE A 78 -2.89 -1.71 3.56
CA ILE A 78 -2.42 -0.44 3.02
C ILE A 78 -3.61 0.48 2.85
N PHE A 79 -3.53 1.65 3.46
CA PHE A 79 -4.58 2.66 3.40
C PHE A 79 -4.04 3.94 2.78
N ARG A 80 -4.85 4.53 1.90
CA ARG A 80 -4.65 5.92 1.48
C ARG A 80 -5.50 6.85 2.34
N LYS A 81 -4.96 8.02 2.67
CA LYS A 81 -5.75 9.14 3.18
C LYS A 81 -6.76 9.60 2.12
N GLY A 82 -8.02 9.78 2.53
CA GLY A 82 -9.10 10.14 1.60
C GLY A 82 -8.84 11.42 0.81
N THR A 83 -8.20 12.43 1.45
CA THR A 83 -7.86 13.72 0.83
C THR A 83 -6.61 13.67 -0.06
N SER A 84 -5.82 12.60 0.00
CA SER A 84 -4.63 12.46 -0.84
C SER A 84 -5.02 12.16 -2.29
N LYS A 85 -4.27 12.70 -3.25
CA LYS A 85 -4.48 12.46 -4.69
C LYS A 85 -3.77 11.20 -5.20
N ILE A 86 -3.16 10.42 -4.29
CA ILE A 86 -2.43 9.21 -4.63
C ILE A 86 -3.36 8.14 -5.19
N ASP A 87 -2.89 7.43 -6.20
CA ASP A 87 -3.55 6.25 -6.74
C ASP A 87 -2.78 4.98 -6.37
N LEU A 88 -3.45 4.07 -5.64
CA LEU A 88 -2.89 2.79 -5.23
C LEU A 88 -2.97 1.71 -6.32
N THR A 89 -3.56 1.99 -7.49
CA THR A 89 -3.67 1.06 -8.63
C THR A 89 -2.31 0.46 -9.03
N SER A 90 -1.28 1.31 -9.16
CA SER A 90 0.07 0.84 -9.47
C SER A 90 0.66 0.00 -8.34
N VAL A 91 0.40 0.37 -7.07
CA VAL A 91 0.87 -0.37 -5.89
C VAL A 91 0.27 -1.76 -5.85
N MET A 92 -1.05 -1.87 -6.07
CA MET A 92 -1.78 -3.12 -6.09
C MET A 92 -1.20 -4.11 -7.11
N ARG A 93 -0.95 -3.63 -8.33
CA ARG A 93 -0.34 -4.42 -9.39
C ARG A 93 1.08 -4.84 -9.05
N THR A 94 1.92 -3.94 -8.52
CA THR A 94 3.28 -4.28 -8.06
C THR A 94 3.23 -5.41 -7.02
N LEU A 95 2.35 -5.30 -6.02
CA LEU A 95 2.21 -6.31 -4.97
C LEU A 95 1.78 -7.67 -5.52
N ARG A 96 0.80 -7.71 -6.44
CA ARG A 96 0.36 -8.97 -7.07
C ARG A 96 1.48 -9.64 -7.86
N ILE A 97 2.27 -8.87 -8.61
CA ILE A 97 3.40 -9.42 -9.37
C ILE A 97 4.46 -9.98 -8.42
N GLU A 98 4.86 -9.20 -7.40
CA GLU A 98 5.89 -9.63 -6.46
C GLU A 98 5.43 -10.83 -5.61
N GLU A 99 4.15 -10.89 -5.25
CA GLU A 99 3.56 -12.03 -4.55
C GLU A 99 3.59 -13.30 -5.43
N ARG A 100 3.26 -13.18 -6.72
CA ARG A 100 3.35 -14.31 -7.67
C ARG A 100 4.78 -14.84 -7.76
N ARG A 101 5.76 -13.94 -7.86
CA ARG A 101 7.19 -14.28 -7.85
C ARG A 101 7.58 -14.99 -6.56
N ALA A 102 7.15 -14.49 -5.39
CA ALA A 102 7.39 -15.13 -4.10
C ALA A 102 6.70 -16.51 -3.98
N ASN A 103 5.65 -16.75 -4.78
CA ASN A 103 4.97 -18.04 -4.88
C ASN A 103 5.54 -18.95 -5.99
N ASN A 104 6.63 -18.56 -6.66
CA ASN A 104 7.20 -19.27 -7.81
C ASN A 104 6.18 -19.50 -8.94
N LEU A 105 5.20 -18.60 -9.07
CA LEU A 105 4.27 -18.61 -10.19
C LEU A 105 4.91 -17.88 -11.38
N PRO A 106 4.68 -18.34 -12.62
CA PRO A 106 5.18 -17.66 -13.80
C PRO A 106 4.62 -16.23 -13.88
N ASP A 107 5.50 -15.29 -14.23
CA ASP A 107 5.09 -13.93 -14.55
C ASP A 107 4.17 -13.98 -15.80
N PRO A 108 3.03 -13.27 -15.79
CA PRO A 108 2.24 -13.13 -17.01
C PRO A 108 3.07 -12.33 -18.04
N GLU A 109 3.24 -12.87 -19.24
CA GLU A 109 3.99 -12.22 -20.32
C GLU A 109 3.10 -12.08 -21.58
N PRO A 110 2.75 -10.84 -22.00
CA PRO A 110 2.94 -9.59 -21.27
C PRO A 110 2.04 -9.52 -20.02
N PRO A 111 2.44 -8.81 -18.97
CA PRO A 111 1.60 -8.66 -17.79
C PRO A 111 0.33 -7.88 -18.16
N ASP A 112 -0.83 -8.49 -17.98
CA ASP A 112 -2.12 -7.79 -18.08
C ASP A 112 -2.25 -6.84 -16.90
N TRP A 113 -1.71 -5.64 -17.08
CA TRP A 113 -1.71 -4.59 -16.08
C TRP A 113 -3.11 -4.15 -15.67
N THR A 114 -4.08 -4.23 -16.59
CA THR A 114 -5.47 -3.86 -16.34
C THR A 114 -6.09 -4.87 -15.38
N ALA A 115 -5.96 -6.16 -15.68
CA ALA A 115 -6.44 -7.23 -14.80
C ALA A 115 -5.76 -7.17 -13.43
N LEU A 116 -4.44 -6.98 -13.37
CA LEU A 116 -3.69 -6.91 -12.11
C LEU A 116 -4.04 -5.67 -11.26
N SER A 117 -4.61 -4.63 -11.85
CA SER A 117 -5.11 -3.46 -11.13
C SER A 117 -6.57 -3.53 -10.71
N ALA A 118 -7.30 -4.57 -11.11
CA ALA A 118 -8.74 -4.66 -10.88
C ALA A 118 -9.09 -4.71 -9.39
N GLU A 119 -10.26 -4.12 -9.06
CA GLU A 119 -10.88 -4.19 -7.75
C GLU A 119 -11.17 -5.66 -7.36
N GLY A 120 -11.14 -5.94 -6.06
CA GLY A 120 -11.45 -7.25 -5.51
C GLY A 120 -10.25 -8.18 -5.47
N ARG A 121 -10.50 -9.48 -5.62
CA ARG A 121 -9.48 -10.52 -5.80
C ARG A 121 -9.28 -10.80 -7.28
N VAL A 122 -8.07 -11.16 -7.65
CA VAL A 122 -7.72 -11.56 -9.01
C VAL A 122 -7.14 -12.97 -8.98
N GLU A 123 -7.56 -13.80 -9.94
CA GLU A 123 -7.10 -15.19 -10.06
C GLU A 123 -5.58 -15.29 -10.24
N GLY A 124 -4.95 -16.19 -9.49
CA GLY A 124 -3.51 -16.34 -9.39
C GLY A 124 -2.79 -15.19 -8.68
N ALA A 125 -3.52 -14.29 -8.01
CA ALA A 125 -2.98 -13.23 -7.16
C ALA A 125 -3.93 -12.86 -6.00
N GLU A 126 -4.62 -13.87 -5.45
CA GLU A 126 -5.75 -13.76 -4.52
C GLU A 126 -5.35 -13.32 -3.11
N VAL A 127 -4.06 -13.37 -2.79
CA VAL A 127 -3.48 -12.95 -1.50
C VAL A 127 -3.85 -11.50 -1.17
N TRP A 128 -4.02 -10.67 -2.20
CA TRP A 128 -4.29 -9.24 -2.06
C TRP A 128 -5.68 -8.86 -2.60
N HIS A 129 -6.45 -8.16 -1.77
CA HIS A 129 -7.75 -7.62 -2.13
C HIS A 129 -7.69 -6.09 -2.26
N PHE A 130 -8.16 -5.55 -3.37
CA PHE A 130 -8.21 -4.11 -3.59
C PHE A 130 -9.64 -3.58 -3.40
N PHE A 131 -9.81 -2.54 -2.61
CA PHE A 131 -11.10 -1.86 -2.44
C PHE A 131 -11.01 -0.46 -3.02
N ILE A 132 -12.00 -0.09 -3.84
CA ILE A 132 -12.15 1.25 -4.41
C ILE A 132 -13.57 1.73 -4.09
N SER A 133 -13.73 2.49 -3.01
CA SER A 133 -15.02 3.10 -2.69
C SER A 133 -15.13 4.47 -3.33
N GLN A 134 -16.14 4.68 -4.16
CA GLN A 134 -16.53 6.02 -4.61
C GLN A 134 -17.29 6.73 -3.48
N ASN A 135 -16.94 7.98 -3.19
CA ASN A 135 -17.72 8.86 -2.33
C ASN A 135 -17.82 10.25 -2.96
N GLY A 136 -18.74 11.09 -2.45
CA GLY A 136 -19.03 12.41 -3.04
C GLY A 136 -17.83 13.37 -3.14
N ASN A 137 -16.69 13.06 -2.49
CA ASN A 137 -15.48 13.87 -2.48
C ASN A 137 -14.25 13.14 -3.08
N GLY A 138 -14.43 11.99 -3.74
CA GLY A 138 -13.35 11.23 -4.41
C GLY A 138 -13.44 9.71 -4.24
N SER A 139 -12.39 9.00 -4.62
CA SER A 139 -12.26 7.55 -4.40
C SER A 139 -11.42 7.27 -3.15
N ALA A 140 -11.93 6.49 -2.20
CA ALA A 140 -11.13 5.91 -1.13
C ALA A 140 -10.57 4.57 -1.60
N GLN A 141 -9.27 4.35 -1.43
CA GLN A 141 -8.59 3.13 -1.85
C GLN A 141 -7.90 2.46 -0.67
N SER A 142 -8.02 1.13 -0.60
CA SER A 142 -7.27 0.32 0.36
C SER A 142 -6.91 -1.04 -0.21
N ILE A 143 -5.75 -1.56 0.17
CA ILE A 143 -5.25 -2.87 -0.24
C ILE A 143 -5.10 -3.73 1.00
N LEU A 144 -5.76 -4.88 1.03
CA LEU A 144 -5.79 -5.77 2.20
C LEU A 144 -5.26 -7.16 1.84
N ASN A 145 -4.25 -7.61 2.57
CA ASN A 145 -3.94 -9.02 2.76
C ASN A 145 -4.51 -9.45 4.12
N GLY A 146 -5.81 -9.76 4.14
CA GLY A 146 -6.54 -10.08 5.36
C GLY A 146 -7.14 -8.88 6.08
N SER A 147 -8.20 -9.15 6.83
CA SER A 147 -8.96 -8.18 7.62
C SER A 147 -9.67 -8.88 8.77
N LEU A 148 -10.32 -8.11 9.64
CA LEU A 148 -11.18 -8.65 10.69
C LEU A 148 -12.34 -9.50 10.14
N SER A 149 -12.85 -9.13 8.96
CA SER A 149 -13.87 -9.89 8.24
C SER A 149 -13.32 -11.09 7.47
N ALA A 150 -12.00 -11.24 7.38
CA ALA A 150 -11.32 -12.35 6.71
C ALA A 150 -10.16 -12.89 7.58
N PRO A 151 -10.44 -13.44 8.77
CA PRO A 151 -9.41 -13.85 9.73
C PRO A 151 -8.60 -15.07 9.29
N ASN A 152 -9.08 -15.81 8.28
CA ASN A 152 -8.43 -16.98 7.70
C ASN A 152 -7.70 -16.67 6.38
N ALA A 153 -7.46 -15.39 6.08
CA ALA A 153 -6.65 -15.02 4.92
C ALA A 153 -5.22 -15.56 5.07
N THR A 154 -4.68 -16.11 3.99
CA THR A 154 -3.29 -16.54 3.94
C THR A 154 -2.39 -15.31 4.03
N PRO A 155 -1.42 -15.25 4.97
CA PRO A 155 -0.43 -14.18 5.04
C PRO A 155 0.34 -14.05 3.72
N THR A 156 0.69 -12.82 3.38
CA THR A 156 1.59 -12.54 2.26
C THR A 156 2.96 -13.17 2.50
N LYS A 157 3.60 -13.64 1.44
CA LYS A 157 5.02 -14.05 1.48
C LYS A 157 5.97 -12.86 1.46
N LEU A 158 5.46 -11.65 1.19
CA LEU A 158 6.21 -10.41 1.23
C LEU A 158 6.25 -9.92 2.68
N GLY A 159 7.45 -9.87 3.28
CA GLY A 159 7.61 -9.25 4.60
C GLY A 159 7.20 -7.77 4.60
N LEU A 160 6.80 -7.23 5.76
CA LEU A 160 6.32 -5.84 5.90
C LEU A 160 7.32 -4.82 5.34
N THR A 161 8.61 -4.99 5.62
CA THR A 161 9.69 -4.14 5.07
C THR A 161 9.67 -4.15 3.54
N ARG A 162 9.54 -5.32 2.93
CA ARG A 162 9.48 -5.46 1.48
C ARG A 162 8.23 -4.82 0.90
N VAL A 163 7.07 -4.98 1.54
CA VAL A 163 5.84 -4.31 1.13
C VAL A 163 6.02 -2.79 1.18
N SER A 164 6.60 -2.26 2.26
CA SER A 164 6.88 -0.82 2.39
C SER A 164 7.83 -0.32 1.29
N GLU A 165 8.92 -1.05 1.00
CA GLU A 165 9.82 -0.73 -0.10
C GLU A 165 9.10 -0.69 -1.46
N LEU A 166 8.24 -1.68 -1.74
CA LEU A 166 7.49 -1.73 -2.99
C LEU A 166 6.52 -0.55 -3.12
N VAL A 167 5.88 -0.14 -2.03
CA VAL A 167 5.05 1.08 -1.98
C VAL A 167 5.90 2.31 -2.30
N GLN A 168 7.06 2.47 -1.64
CA GLN A 168 7.98 3.59 -1.86
C GLN A 168 8.47 3.66 -3.30
N ILE A 169 8.89 2.53 -3.86
CA ILE A 169 9.35 2.46 -5.25
C ILE A 169 8.22 2.78 -6.21
N THR A 170 7.03 2.23 -5.97
CA THR A 170 5.90 2.39 -6.90
C THR A 170 5.42 3.83 -6.95
N LEU A 171 5.27 4.47 -5.78
CA LEU A 171 4.81 5.85 -5.65
C LEU A 171 5.92 6.88 -5.91
N GLY A 172 7.19 6.48 -5.85
CA GLY A 172 8.32 7.37 -6.08
C GLY A 172 8.58 7.68 -7.55
N ARG A 173 9.35 8.75 -7.80
CA ARG A 173 9.78 9.18 -9.14
C ARG A 173 10.97 8.42 -9.73
N GLY A 174 11.68 7.62 -8.92
CA GLY A 174 12.93 6.96 -9.33
C GLY A 174 12.76 5.86 -10.36
N PHE A 175 13.84 5.48 -11.04
CA PHE A 175 13.89 4.31 -11.94
C PHE A 175 14.68 3.17 -11.33
N GLU A 176 14.56 1.98 -11.94
CA GLU A 176 15.32 0.81 -11.52
C GLU A 176 16.81 1.16 -11.49
N PRO A 177 17.51 1.02 -10.34
CA PRO A 177 18.84 1.59 -10.14
C PRO A 177 19.85 1.21 -11.22
N THR A 178 19.87 -0.03 -11.68
CA THR A 178 20.85 -0.48 -12.68
C THR A 178 20.63 0.12 -14.08
N ARG A 179 19.43 0.67 -14.33
CA ARG A 179 19.03 1.26 -15.62
C ARG A 179 18.66 2.74 -15.52
N ALA A 180 18.77 3.35 -14.34
CA ALA A 180 18.22 4.66 -14.04
C ALA A 180 18.68 5.75 -15.04
N ASN A 181 19.99 5.83 -15.31
CA ASN A 181 20.54 6.82 -16.25
C ASN A 181 19.97 6.68 -17.66
N ARG A 182 19.73 5.45 -18.14
CA ARG A 182 19.14 5.20 -19.46
C ARG A 182 17.67 5.60 -19.48
N CYS A 183 16.92 5.25 -18.43
CA CYS A 183 15.51 5.61 -18.29
C CYS A 183 15.31 7.13 -18.21
N ILE A 184 16.20 7.84 -17.49
CA ILE A 184 16.22 9.31 -17.43
C ILE A 184 16.46 9.89 -18.83
N ALA A 185 17.37 9.31 -19.61
CA ALA A 185 17.62 9.67 -21.01
C ALA A 185 16.52 9.19 -21.98
N LYS A 186 15.36 8.72 -21.47
CA LYS A 186 14.22 8.23 -22.26
C LYS A 186 14.54 7.04 -23.17
N VAL A 187 15.49 6.19 -22.76
CA VAL A 187 15.85 4.95 -23.47
C VAL A 187 15.52 3.73 -22.61
N CYS A 188 14.49 2.98 -22.99
CA CYS A 188 14.17 1.72 -22.33
C CYS A 188 15.13 0.63 -22.80
N SER A 189 15.71 -0.11 -21.85
CA SER A 189 16.59 -1.25 -22.14
C SER A 189 15.96 -2.60 -21.81
N HIS A 190 14.67 -2.62 -21.45
CA HIS A 190 13.93 -3.85 -21.19
C HIS A 190 13.81 -4.65 -22.50
N SER A 191 14.14 -5.94 -22.43
CA SER A 191 13.93 -6.92 -23.50
C SER A 191 13.73 -8.29 -22.89
N THR A 192 13.22 -9.26 -23.67
CA THR A 192 13.02 -10.65 -23.21
C THR A 192 14.32 -11.30 -22.70
N GLY A 193 15.46 -10.99 -23.32
CA GLY A 193 16.78 -11.49 -22.88
C GLY A 193 17.40 -10.71 -21.71
N ASN A 194 16.84 -9.55 -21.36
CA ASN A 194 17.32 -8.73 -20.25
C ASN A 194 16.15 -7.96 -19.61
N PRO A 195 15.24 -8.67 -18.92
CA PRO A 195 14.01 -8.08 -18.42
C PRO A 195 14.30 -7.11 -17.26
N CYS A 196 13.75 -5.90 -17.37
CA CYS A 196 13.70 -4.96 -16.24
C CYS A 196 12.56 -5.34 -15.28
N PRO A 197 12.82 -5.57 -13.98
CA PRO A 197 11.79 -5.95 -13.02
C PRO A 197 10.74 -4.86 -12.83
N TRP A 198 11.14 -3.58 -12.90
CA TRP A 198 10.23 -2.44 -12.69
C TRP A 198 9.35 -2.16 -13.91
N PHE A 199 9.80 -2.54 -15.11
CA PHE A 199 8.97 -2.45 -16.31
C PHE A 199 7.79 -3.43 -16.24
N ALA A 200 8.01 -4.64 -15.70
CA ALA A 200 6.96 -5.64 -15.52
C ALA A 200 5.82 -5.11 -14.62
N TRP A 201 6.14 -4.24 -13.66
CA TRP A 201 5.13 -3.58 -12.82
C TRP A 201 4.32 -2.51 -13.54
N GLY A 202 4.58 -2.18 -14.80
CA GLY A 202 3.75 -1.28 -15.61
C GLY A 202 3.64 0.15 -15.10
N LEU A 203 4.64 0.63 -14.37
CA LEU A 203 4.66 1.97 -13.79
C LEU A 203 4.51 3.02 -14.91
N GLU A 204 3.72 4.06 -14.69
CA GLU A 204 3.44 5.08 -15.71
C GLU A 204 4.72 5.71 -16.27
N ARG A 205 5.67 6.04 -15.38
CA ARG A 205 6.98 6.57 -15.76
C ARG A 205 7.81 5.62 -16.64
N CYS A 206 7.62 4.31 -16.50
CA CYS A 206 8.28 3.31 -17.35
C CYS A 206 7.60 3.19 -18.71
N ARG A 207 6.26 3.30 -18.75
CA ARG A 207 5.47 3.29 -20.00
C ARG A 207 5.70 4.52 -20.88
N ALA A 208 6.03 5.66 -20.25
CA ALA A 208 6.34 6.91 -20.95
C ALA A 208 7.73 6.94 -21.61
N ILE A 209 8.47 5.83 -21.60
CA ILE A 209 9.80 5.71 -22.20
C ILE A 209 9.68 4.93 -23.51
N HIS A 210 10.36 5.41 -24.56
CA HIS A 210 10.38 4.71 -25.85
C HIS A 210 11.25 3.46 -25.81
N HIS A 211 10.75 2.39 -26.44
CA HIS A 211 11.56 1.21 -26.77
C HIS A 211 12.50 1.56 -27.93
N LYS A 212 13.76 1.14 -27.82
CA LYS A 212 14.69 1.11 -28.95
C LYS A 212 14.64 -0.25 -29.62
#